data_AF-A0A8T5MWE8-F1
#
_entry.id   AF-A0A8T5MWE8-F1
#
_cell.length_a   1.000
_cell.length_b   1.000
_cell.length_c   1.000
_cell.angle_alpha   90.00
_cell.angle_beta   90.00
_cell.angle_gamma   90.00
#
_symmetry.space_group_name_H-M   'P 1'
#
loop_
_entity.id
_entity.type
_entity.pdbx_description
1 polymer ?
#
loop_
_entity_poly.entity_id
_entity_poly.type
_entity_poly.pdbx_seq_one_letter_code
_entity_poly.pdbx_strand_id
1 'polypeptide(L)'
;MPRGPIGVIFGETGSLGFKFAIANGQVVRRTGYVKVWHESDDWVLAQVTSVTRSSDVYSLDTAISAADGMRVKSADEKVVAKANVIGARDAQGMLRTPKTPFSPGDRVYEADRELMQSTLGLAHEGI
;
A
#
# COMPACT_ATOMS: atom_id res chain seq x y z
N MET A 1 -14.63 -4.95 13.43
CA MET A 1 -14.68 -3.79 12.51
C MET A 1 -13.34 -3.71 11.80
N PRO A 2 -13.27 -3.53 10.47
CA PRO A 2 -11.99 -3.28 9.82
C PRO A 2 -11.39 -2.00 10.40
N ARG A 3 -10.08 -2.01 10.62
CA ARG A 3 -9.33 -0.79 10.95
C ARG A 3 -9.56 0.23 9.83
N GLY A 4 -9.54 1.51 10.16
CA GLY A 4 -9.71 2.59 9.18
C GLY A 4 -8.72 2.49 8.02
N PRO A 5 -8.91 3.28 6.95
CA PRO A 5 -8.00 3.26 5.81
C PRO A 5 -6.58 3.57 6.27
N ILE A 6 -5.63 2.75 5.81
CA ILE A 6 -4.19 2.93 6.11
C ILE A 6 -3.56 3.95 5.16
N GLY A 7 -4.24 4.29 4.07
CA GLY A 7 -3.75 5.24 3.08
C GLY A 7 -4.72 5.50 1.93
N VAL A 8 -4.26 6.27 0.96
CA VAL A 8 -5.02 6.69 -0.22
C VAL A 8 -4.16 6.61 -1.49
N ILE A 9 -4.71 6.06 -2.57
CA ILE A 9 -4.03 6.00 -3.87
C ILE A 9 -3.88 7.40 -4.45
N PHE A 10 -2.72 7.71 -5.03
CA PHE A 10 -2.48 9.00 -5.67
C PHE A 10 -1.56 8.89 -6.88
N GLY A 11 -1.61 9.90 -7.75
CA GLY A 11 -0.77 10.01 -8.95
C GLY A 11 -1.20 9.04 -10.04
N GLU A 12 -0.23 8.62 -10.87
CA GLU A 12 -0.45 7.66 -11.95
C GLU A 12 -0.69 6.25 -11.39
N THR A 13 -1.78 5.63 -11.83
CA THR A 13 -2.21 4.30 -11.42
C THR A 13 -2.25 3.34 -12.59
N GLY A 14 -1.93 2.08 -12.31
CA GLY A 14 -2.08 0.98 -13.26
C GLY A 14 -2.96 -0.13 -12.69
N SER A 15 -3.38 -1.05 -13.55
CA SER A 15 -4.12 -2.26 -13.14
C SER A 15 -3.25 -3.26 -12.37
N LEU A 16 -1.94 -3.24 -12.60
CA LEU A 16 -0.97 -4.16 -11.97
C LEU A 16 -0.26 -3.56 -10.75
N GLY A 17 -0.45 -2.27 -10.48
CA GLY A 17 0.24 -1.61 -9.39
C GLY A 17 -0.09 -0.13 -9.27
N PHE A 18 0.12 0.39 -8.08
CA PHE A 18 -0.21 1.76 -7.73
C PHE A 18 0.70 2.27 -6.61
N LYS A 19 0.71 3.59 -6.43
CA LYS A 19 1.32 4.25 -5.28
C LYS A 19 0.22 4.77 -4.36
N PHE A 20 0.48 4.73 -3.07
CA PHE A 20 -0.46 5.27 -2.08
C PHE A 20 0.28 6.02 -0.97
N ALA A 21 -0.34 7.09 -0.48
CA ALA A 21 0.14 7.87 0.65
C ALA A 21 -0.37 7.20 1.92
N ILE A 22 0.51 6.99 2.89
CA ILE A 22 0.18 6.35 4.16
C ILE A 22 -0.33 7.41 5.13
N ALA A 23 -1.45 7.12 5.79
CA ALA A 23 -2.04 8.03 6.77
C ALA A 23 -1.15 8.17 8.01
N ASN A 24 -1.18 9.35 8.65
CA ASN A 24 -0.36 9.63 9.83
C ASN A 24 -0.62 8.60 10.95
N GLY A 25 0.47 8.10 11.54
CA GLY A 25 0.42 7.10 12.62
C GLY A 25 0.17 5.65 12.15
N GLN A 26 -0.07 5.41 10.85
CA GLN A 26 -0.17 4.06 10.31
C GLN A 26 1.21 3.51 9.98
N VAL A 27 1.42 2.22 10.27
CA VAL A 27 2.69 1.53 10.00
C VAL A 27 2.46 0.50 8.91
N VAL A 28 3.03 0.77 7.73
CA VAL A 28 3.02 -0.15 6.60
C VAL A 28 4.42 -0.70 6.39
N ARG A 29 4.53 -2.02 6.23
CA ARG A 29 5.80 -2.71 6.03
C ARG A 29 5.95 -3.14 4.58
N ARG A 30 7.19 -3.12 4.08
CA ARG A 30 7.55 -3.85 2.86
C ARG A 30 7.16 -5.32 3.04
N THR A 31 6.70 -5.95 1.96
CA THR A 31 6.13 -7.31 1.90
C THR A 31 4.81 -7.50 2.64
N GLY A 32 4.24 -6.45 3.24
CA GLY A 32 2.89 -6.47 3.78
C GLY A 32 1.84 -6.57 2.68
N TYR A 33 0.63 -6.98 3.05
CA TYR A 33 -0.50 -7.07 2.13
C TYR A 33 -1.53 -6.01 2.46
N VAL A 34 -2.07 -5.42 1.40
CA VAL A 34 -3.11 -4.40 1.45
C VAL A 34 -4.25 -4.82 0.55
N LYS A 35 -5.43 -4.26 0.81
CA LYS A 35 -6.59 -4.42 -0.04
C LYS A 35 -7.15 -3.09 -0.47
N VAL A 36 -7.67 -3.06 -1.69
CA VAL A 36 -8.29 -1.89 -2.30
C VAL A 36 -9.59 -2.34 -2.96
N TRP A 37 -10.61 -1.50 -2.85
CA TRP A 37 -11.88 -1.73 -3.54
C TRP A 37 -11.72 -1.40 -5.02
N HIS A 38 -12.22 -2.29 -5.89
CA HIS A 38 -12.29 -2.08 -7.32
C HIS A 38 -13.74 -2.30 -7.77
N GLU A 39 -14.26 -1.42 -8.63
CA GLU A 39 -15.68 -1.45 -9.02
C GLU A 39 -16.09 -2.73 -9.74
N SER A 40 -15.15 -3.37 -10.47
CA SER A 40 -15.43 -4.58 -11.26
C SER A 40 -15.04 -5.89 -10.55
N ASP A 41 -14.16 -5.84 -9.56
CA ASP A 41 -13.48 -7.02 -8.99
C ASP A 41 -13.54 -7.06 -7.45
N ASP A 42 -14.41 -6.24 -6.84
CA ASP A 42 -14.58 -6.09 -5.38
C ASP A 42 -13.26 -5.82 -4.64
N TRP A 43 -12.97 -6.56 -3.57
CA TRP A 43 -11.74 -6.41 -2.79
C TRP A 43 -10.57 -7.10 -3.48
N VAL A 44 -9.62 -6.31 -3.94
CA VAL A 44 -8.43 -6.78 -4.62
C VAL A 44 -7.23 -6.79 -3.68
N LEU A 45 -6.50 -7.91 -3.64
CA LEU A 45 -5.28 -8.05 -2.87
C LEU A 45 -4.08 -7.45 -3.62
N ALA A 46 -3.23 -6.71 -2.90
CA ALA A 46 -1.95 -6.21 -3.40
C ALA A 46 -0.86 -6.38 -2.34
N GLN A 47 0.39 -6.55 -2.79
CA GLN A 47 1.55 -6.64 -1.93
C GLN A 47 2.38 -5.35 -1.99
N VAL A 48 2.75 -4.83 -0.83
CA VAL A 48 3.62 -3.66 -0.69
C VAL A 48 5.05 -4.04 -1.08
N THR A 49 5.56 -3.41 -2.13
CA THR A 49 6.88 -3.69 -2.70
C THR A 49 7.94 -2.71 -2.23
N SER A 50 7.56 -1.47 -1.94
CA SER A 50 8.44 -0.47 -1.34
C SER A 50 7.69 0.48 -0.42
N VAL A 51 8.40 1.01 0.58
CA VAL A 51 7.93 2.07 1.46
C VAL A 51 9.04 3.11 1.52
N THR A 52 8.72 4.35 1.18
CA THR A 52 9.65 5.48 1.12
C THR A 52 9.14 6.58 2.04
N ARG A 53 10.02 7.09 2.91
CA ARG A 53 9.77 8.28 3.73
C ARG A 53 10.59 9.42 3.16
N SER A 54 9.94 10.56 2.93
CA SER A 54 10.58 11.76 2.42
C SER A 54 10.11 12.98 3.21
N SER A 55 10.96 13.98 3.30
CA SER A 55 10.65 15.27 3.89
C SER A 55 11.11 16.35 2.92
N ASP A 56 10.28 17.37 2.71
CA ASP A 56 10.63 18.48 1.83
C ASP A 56 11.67 19.44 2.47
N VAL A 57 11.88 19.33 3.79
CA VAL A 57 12.76 20.22 4.58
C VAL A 57 14.14 19.61 4.79
N TYR A 58 14.24 18.28 4.88
CA TYR A 58 15.53 17.59 5.01
C TYR A 58 16.16 17.38 3.62
N SER A 59 16.67 18.46 3.05
CA SER A 59 17.60 18.40 1.91
C SER A 59 18.98 17.88 2.34
N LEU A 60 19.83 17.53 1.36
CA LEU A 60 21.19 17.03 1.63
C LEU A 60 22.00 18.03 2.49
N ASP A 61 21.92 19.32 2.21
CA ASP A 61 22.60 20.38 2.97
C ASP A 61 22.12 20.47 4.42
N THR A 62 20.82 20.27 4.62
CA THR A 62 20.19 20.25 5.95
C THR A 62 20.59 19.00 6.73
N ALA A 63 20.79 17.86 6.05
CA ALA A 63 21.27 16.62 6.66
C ALA A 63 22.73 16.73 7.12
N ILE A 64 23.60 17.38 6.32
CA ILE A 64 24.99 17.67 6.70
C ILE A 64 25.01 18.57 7.95
N SER A 65 24.21 19.64 7.92
CA SER A 65 24.07 20.58 9.05
C SER A 65 23.54 19.92 10.32
N ALA A 66 22.59 18.98 10.21
CA ALA A 66 22.07 18.21 11.34
C ALA A 66 23.11 17.23 11.91
N ALA A 67 23.92 16.62 11.05
CA ALA A 67 25.03 15.76 11.47
C ALA A 67 26.09 16.53 12.28
N ASP A 68 26.32 17.80 11.93
CA ASP A 68 27.17 18.74 12.69
C ASP A 68 26.50 19.28 13.97
N GLY A 69 25.33 18.75 14.35
CA GLY A 69 24.66 19.05 15.62
C GLY A 69 23.76 20.29 15.61
N MET A 70 23.51 20.91 14.46
CA MET A 70 22.54 22.02 14.37
C MET A 70 21.10 21.52 14.40
N ARG A 71 20.25 22.21 15.18
CA ARG A 71 18.87 21.83 15.43
C ARG A 71 17.99 22.20 14.24
N VAL A 72 17.61 21.20 13.43
CA VAL A 72 16.70 21.37 12.29
C VAL A 72 15.25 21.39 12.77
N LYS A 73 14.42 22.27 12.19
CA LYS A 73 12.99 22.39 12.51
C LYS A 73 12.24 21.09 12.23
N SER A 74 11.18 20.82 13.00
CA SER A 74 10.25 19.71 12.77
C SER A 74 9.76 19.76 11.33
N ALA A 75 10.06 18.71 10.58
CA ALA A 75 9.66 18.61 9.19
C ALA A 75 8.47 17.67 9.07
N ASP A 76 7.48 18.06 8.26
CA ASP A 76 6.40 17.17 7.88
C ASP A 76 6.98 16.04 7.02
N GLU A 77 6.99 14.84 7.57
CA GLU A 77 7.40 13.64 6.88
C GLU A 77 6.23 13.05 6.11
N LYS A 78 6.44 12.81 4.82
CA LYS A 78 5.49 12.12 3.94
C LYS A 78 5.95 10.69 3.78
N VAL A 79 5.03 9.74 3.95
CA VAL A 79 5.33 8.31 3.73
C VAL A 79 4.49 7.82 2.55
N VAL A 80 5.18 7.29 1.54
CA VAL A 80 4.58 6.77 0.31
C VAL A 80 4.96 5.30 0.19
N ALA A 81 4.01 4.46 -0.19
CA ALA A 81 4.25 3.07 -0.51
C ALA A 81 3.87 2.76 -1.96
N LYS A 82 4.56 1.78 -2.53
CA LYS A 82 4.20 1.16 -3.81
C LYS A 82 3.66 -0.23 -3.54
N ALA A 83 2.58 -0.59 -4.22
CA ALA A 83 2.01 -1.93 -4.17
C ALA A 83 1.88 -2.52 -5.58
N ASN A 84 2.14 -3.82 -5.69
CA ASN A 84 1.84 -4.61 -6.88
C ASN A 84 0.58 -5.42 -6.63
N VAL A 85 -0.32 -5.40 -7.60
CA VAL A 85 -1.63 -6.04 -7.53
C VAL A 85 -1.47 -7.52 -7.80
N ILE A 86 -2.06 -8.35 -6.93
CA ILE A 86 -2.12 -9.80 -7.10
C ILE A 86 -3.44 -10.15 -7.78
N GLY A 87 -4.55 -9.63 -7.25
CA GLY A 87 -5.90 -9.90 -7.77
C GLY A 87 -6.87 -10.30 -6.68
N ALA A 88 -8.03 -10.78 -7.12
CA ALA A 88 -9.06 -11.42 -6.30
C ALA A 88 -9.45 -12.75 -6.95
N ARG A 89 -10.02 -13.69 -6.19
CA ARG A 89 -10.61 -14.89 -6.79
C ARG A 89 -12.06 -14.61 -7.17
N ASP A 90 -12.42 -14.98 -8.39
CA ASP A 90 -13.81 -14.95 -8.84
C ASP A 90 -14.64 -16.08 -8.20
N ALA A 91 -15.95 -16.09 -8.45
CA ALA A 91 -16.87 -17.12 -7.94
C ALA A 91 -16.51 -18.55 -8.39
N GLN A 92 -15.68 -18.70 -9.44
CA GLN A 92 -15.21 -19.99 -9.94
C GLN A 92 -13.86 -20.38 -9.32
N GLY A 93 -13.36 -19.57 -8.37
CA GLY A 93 -12.09 -19.79 -7.70
C GLY A 93 -10.87 -19.44 -8.56
N MET A 94 -11.03 -18.78 -9.71
CA MET A 94 -9.91 -18.39 -10.56
C MET A 94 -9.34 -17.05 -10.10
N LEU A 95 -8.01 -16.96 -9.99
CA LEU A 95 -7.34 -15.70 -9.69
C LEU A 95 -7.49 -14.75 -10.90
N ARG A 96 -8.11 -13.60 -10.65
CA ARG A 96 -8.32 -12.52 -11.63
C ARG A 96 -7.62 -11.26 -11.16
N THR A 97 -6.87 -10.65 -12.07
CA THR A 97 -6.31 -9.32 -11.87
C THR A 97 -7.25 -8.29 -12.52
N PRO A 98 -7.50 -7.13 -11.88
CA PRO A 98 -8.32 -6.09 -12.46
C PRO A 98 -7.88 -5.72 -13.88
N LYS A 99 -8.85 -5.55 -14.78
CA LYS A 99 -8.58 -5.17 -16.18
C LYS A 99 -8.50 -3.66 -16.37
N THR A 100 -8.94 -2.89 -15.39
CA THR A 100 -8.90 -1.43 -15.35
C THR A 100 -8.01 -0.96 -14.21
N PRO A 101 -7.42 0.24 -14.32
CA PRO A 101 -6.64 0.82 -13.25
C PRO A 101 -7.52 1.24 -12.06
N PHE A 102 -6.92 1.32 -10.88
CA PHE A 102 -7.54 1.93 -9.71
C PHE A 102 -7.64 3.45 -9.86
N SER A 103 -8.57 4.06 -9.14
CA SER A 103 -8.76 5.51 -9.17
C SER A 103 -7.87 6.20 -8.13
N PRO A 104 -7.20 7.31 -8.48
CA PRO A 104 -6.64 8.21 -7.48
C PRO A 104 -7.75 8.67 -6.52
N GLY A 105 -7.49 8.58 -5.22
CA GLY A 105 -8.49 8.80 -4.18
C GLY A 105 -9.05 7.51 -3.57
N ASP A 106 -8.82 6.35 -4.18
CA ASP A 106 -9.24 5.07 -3.62
C ASP A 106 -8.53 4.80 -2.29
N ARG A 107 -9.32 4.33 -1.32
CA ARG A 107 -8.85 4.04 0.03
C ARG A 107 -8.17 2.69 0.08
N VAL A 108 -6.97 2.67 0.66
CA VAL A 108 -6.19 1.46 0.91
C VAL A 108 -6.41 1.00 2.33
N TYR A 109 -6.64 -0.29 2.52
CA TYR A 109 -6.84 -0.91 3.83
C TYR A 109 -5.82 -2.03 4.06
N GLU A 110 -5.59 -2.37 5.31
CA GLU A 110 -4.87 -3.60 5.67
C GLU A 110 -5.64 -4.81 5.12
N ALA A 111 -4.94 -5.74 4.47
CA ALA A 111 -5.58 -6.95 3.98
C ALA A 111 -6.00 -7.83 5.16
N ASP A 112 -7.25 -8.30 5.14
CA ASP A 112 -7.72 -9.27 6.11
C ASP A 112 -7.21 -10.68 5.77
N ARG A 113 -7.23 -11.55 6.80
CA ARG A 113 -6.74 -12.91 6.70
C ARG A 113 -7.52 -13.73 5.67
N GLU A 114 -8.83 -13.51 5.57
CA GLU A 114 -9.72 -14.27 4.69
C GLU A 114 -9.39 -13.99 3.22
N LEU A 115 -9.23 -12.72 2.85
CA LEU A 115 -8.82 -12.32 1.50
C LEU A 115 -7.41 -12.83 1.16
N MET A 116 -6.47 -12.76 2.11
CA MET A 116 -5.13 -13.30 1.89
C MET A 116 -5.15 -14.81 1.65
N GLN A 117 -5.88 -15.57 2.48
CA GLN A 117 -5.96 -17.03 2.36
C GLN A 117 -6.64 -17.45 1.07
N SER A 118 -7.76 -16.81 0.74
CA SER A 118 -8.49 -17.11 -0.49
C SER A 118 -7.64 -16.80 -1.71
N THR A 119 -7.01 -15.63 -1.78
CA THR A 119 -6.26 -15.19 -2.96
C THR A 119 -4.97 -15.99 -3.15
N LEU A 120 -4.17 -16.13 -2.09
CA LEU A 120 -2.86 -16.79 -2.16
C LEU A 120 -2.97 -18.33 -2.22
N GLY A 121 -4.18 -18.89 -2.08
CA GLY A 121 -4.37 -20.34 -2.08
C GLY A 121 -3.75 -21.01 -0.87
N LEU A 122 -3.68 -20.32 0.28
CA LEU A 122 -3.21 -20.87 1.55
C LEU A 122 -4.30 -21.75 2.20
N ALA A 123 -4.91 -22.61 1.40
CA ALA A 123 -5.74 -23.70 1.90
C ALA A 123 -4.83 -24.73 2.54
N HIS A 124 -5.28 -25.26 3.68
CA HIS A 124 -4.59 -26.21 4.53
C HIS A 124 -4.42 -27.57 3.83
N GLU A 125 -3.44 -27.68 2.93
CA GLU A 125 -2.91 -28.97 2.48
C GLU A 125 -1.38 -28.91 2.59
N GLY A 126 -0.93 -28.92 3.85
CA GLY A 126 0.35 -29.51 4.17
C GLY A 126 0.20 -31.02 4.05
N ILE A 127 0.98 -31.61 3.15
CA ILE A 127 1.28 -33.05 3.08
C ILE A 127 1.90 -33.55 4.38
#